data_AF-A0A9X3CRC7-F1
#
_entry.id   AF-A0A9X3CRC7-F1
#
_cell.length_a   1.000
_cell.length_b   1.000
_cell.length_c   1.000
_cell.angle_alpha   90.00
_cell.angle_beta   90.00
_cell.angle_gamma   90.00
#
_symmetry.space_group_name_H-M   'P 1'
#
loop_
_entity.id
_entity.type
_entity.pdbx_description
1 polymer ?
#
loop_
_entity_poly.entity_id
_entity_poly.type
_entity_poly.pdbx_seq_one_letter_code
_entity_poly.pdbx_strand_id
1 'polypeptide(L)'
;MIKLYSSILFLLTSFLTGCNLESSEEVVKTKLTLERIDISVSSTITYGTSRLILAKGNKQAFIATGYYSDGSSMVLADLSLSAWRTSNEEIGFFSKPGVFSTGNTTGEVAVYL
;
A
#
# COMPACT_ATOMS: atom_id res chain seq x y z
N MET A 1 72.20 -28.48 -14.70
CA MET A 1 71.25 -27.35 -14.59
C MET A 1 71.44 -26.71 -13.22
N ILE A 2 72.02 -25.52 -13.19
CA ILE A 2 72.37 -24.73 -12.00
C ILE A 2 71.29 -23.67 -11.78
N LYS A 3 70.80 -23.52 -10.55
CA LYS A 3 70.41 -22.22 -9.96
C LYS A 3 70.62 -22.25 -8.44
N LEU A 4 71.63 -21.51 -7.98
CA LEU A 4 71.80 -20.98 -6.62
C LEU A 4 71.46 -19.48 -6.67
N TYR A 5 70.68 -18.98 -5.70
CA TYR A 5 70.65 -17.60 -5.15
C TYR A 5 69.48 -17.58 -4.13
N SER A 6 69.67 -17.68 -2.80
CA SER A 6 70.35 -16.81 -1.84
C SER A 6 69.77 -15.38 -1.77
N SER A 7 69.02 -15.12 -0.69
CA SER A 7 68.73 -13.84 0.00
C SER A 7 68.56 -12.54 -0.81
N ILE A 8 67.32 -12.06 -0.90
CA ILE A 8 67.00 -10.62 -0.80
C ILE A 8 65.91 -10.45 0.26
N LEU A 9 66.32 -9.85 1.37
CA LEU A 9 65.47 -9.19 2.34
C LEU A 9 65.14 -7.81 1.78
N PHE A 10 63.87 -7.51 1.52
CA PHE A 10 63.38 -6.12 1.56
C PHE A 10 61.92 -6.12 2.02
N LEU A 11 61.73 -5.69 3.27
CA LEU A 11 60.45 -5.25 3.80
C LEU A 11 59.87 -4.17 2.87
N LEU A 12 58.59 -4.27 2.51
CA LEU A 12 57.68 -3.12 2.50
C LEU A 12 56.26 -3.61 2.79
N THR A 13 55.57 -2.84 3.62
CA THR A 13 54.40 -3.17 4.44
C THR A 13 53.04 -3.09 3.72
N SER A 14 52.05 -3.79 4.29
CA SER A 14 50.59 -3.52 4.26
C SER A 14 49.85 -3.95 2.98
N PHE A 15 48.80 -4.78 3.03
CA PHE A 15 47.52 -4.52 3.71
C PHE A 15 46.84 -5.84 4.12
N LEU A 16 46.15 -5.83 5.27
CA LEU A 16 45.12 -6.82 5.61
C LEU A 16 44.07 -6.83 4.48
N THR A 17 43.99 -7.89 3.69
CA THR A 17 42.73 -8.23 3.02
C THR A 17 42.02 -9.25 3.89
N GLY A 18 41.35 -8.72 4.92
CA GLY A 18 40.14 -9.34 5.39
C GLY A 18 39.11 -9.25 4.28
N CYS A 19 38.53 -10.38 3.90
CA CYS A 19 37.10 -10.60 3.84
C CYS A 19 36.89 -11.98 3.20
N ASN A 20 36.41 -12.92 4.02
CA ASN A 20 35.56 -13.97 3.49
C ASN A 20 34.38 -13.27 2.83
N LEU A 21 34.44 -13.07 1.52
CA LEU A 21 33.29 -12.65 0.75
C LEU A 21 32.48 -13.91 0.46
N GLU A 22 31.94 -14.51 1.52
CA GLU A 22 30.71 -15.26 1.38
C GLU A 22 29.63 -14.20 1.19
N SER A 23 29.53 -13.72 -0.07
CA SER A 23 28.47 -12.83 -0.50
C SER A 23 27.20 -13.65 -0.54
N SER A 24 26.60 -13.87 0.63
CA SER A 24 25.19 -14.17 0.73
C SER A 24 24.48 -13.00 0.06
N GLU A 25 23.95 -13.24 -1.14
CA GLU A 25 22.95 -12.38 -1.76
C GLU A 25 21.74 -12.37 -0.82
N GLU A 26 21.76 -11.50 0.19
CA GLU A 26 20.55 -11.11 0.88
C GLU A 26 19.81 -10.22 -0.09
N VAL A 27 18.97 -10.85 -0.92
CA VAL A 27 17.86 -10.14 -1.55
C VAL A 27 17.11 -9.50 -0.40
N VAL A 28 17.34 -8.20 -0.18
CA VAL A 28 16.51 -7.37 0.70
C VAL A 28 15.14 -7.39 0.07
N LYS A 29 14.35 -8.39 0.43
CA LYS A 29 12.94 -8.47 0.09
C LYS A 29 12.30 -7.36 0.91
N THR A 30 12.29 -6.16 0.33
CA THR A 30 11.62 -5.00 0.90
C THR A 30 10.17 -5.41 1.12
N LYS A 31 9.83 -5.70 2.37
CA LYS A 31 8.48 -6.11 2.78
C LYS A 31 7.57 -4.91 2.51
N LEU A 32 6.82 -4.95 1.42
CA LEU A 32 5.79 -3.97 1.15
C LEU A 32 4.63 -4.18 2.12
N THR A 33 4.32 -3.16 2.92
CA THR A 33 3.20 -3.18 3.85
C THR A 33 2.20 -2.10 3.49
N LEU A 34 0.92 -2.43 3.53
CA LEU A 34 -0.16 -1.46 3.42
C LEU A 34 -0.28 -0.70 4.75
N GLU A 35 -0.19 0.63 4.72
CA GLU A 35 -0.17 1.48 5.91
C GLU A 35 -1.51 2.20 6.15
N ARG A 36 -2.22 2.55 5.08
CA ARG A 36 -3.49 3.31 5.16
C ARG A 36 -4.39 2.98 3.97
N ILE A 37 -5.70 3.10 4.18
CA ILE A 37 -6.71 3.11 3.11
C ILE A 37 -7.54 4.39 3.24
N ASP A 38 -7.66 5.14 2.14
CA ASP A 38 -8.58 6.28 2.05
C ASP A 38 -9.75 5.95 1.14
N ILE A 39 -10.93 6.44 1.50
CA ILE A 39 -12.16 6.29 0.73
C ILE A 39 -12.51 7.65 0.12
N SER A 40 -12.72 7.67 -1.19
CA SER A 40 -13.15 8.86 -1.94
C SER A 40 -14.33 8.52 -2.85
N VAL A 41 -15.07 9.53 -3.33
CA VAL A 41 -16.10 9.28 -4.34
C VAL A 41 -15.51 9.28 -5.74
N SER A 42 -16.08 8.45 -6.62
CA SER A 42 -15.62 8.33 -8.01
C SER A 42 -15.90 9.57 -8.87
N SER A 43 -16.72 10.52 -8.40
CA SER A 43 -17.08 11.74 -9.13
C SER A 43 -16.18 12.93 -8.77
N THR A 44 -15.60 13.56 -9.80
CA THR A 44 -14.57 14.61 -9.75
C THR A 44 -15.03 15.98 -9.19
N ILE A 45 -16.25 16.06 -8.63
CA ILE A 45 -16.88 17.33 -8.19
C ILE A 45 -16.92 17.49 -6.67
N THR A 46 -16.36 16.55 -5.90
CA THR A 46 -16.29 16.69 -4.44
C THR A 46 -14.99 17.37 -4.05
N TYR A 47 -15.08 18.68 -3.84
CA TYR A 47 -14.03 19.45 -3.20
C TYR A 47 -13.94 19.07 -1.72
N GLY A 48 -13.22 17.98 -1.40
CA GLY A 48 -12.67 17.71 -0.06
C GLY A 48 -13.66 17.68 1.12
N THR A 49 -14.96 17.58 0.89
CA THR A 49 -15.95 17.47 1.97
C THR A 49 -16.22 15.99 2.23
N SER A 50 -15.94 15.53 3.44
CA SER A 50 -16.28 14.16 3.89
C SER A 50 -17.79 13.91 3.97
N ARG A 51 -18.61 14.93 3.66
CA ARG A 51 -20.08 14.88 3.71
C ARG A 51 -20.66 14.97 2.31
N LEU A 52 -21.34 13.92 1.90
CA LEU A 52 -22.05 13.82 0.64
C LEU A 52 -23.55 13.97 0.88
N ILE A 53 -24.24 14.73 0.04
CA ILE A 53 -25.71 14.75 -0.01
C ILE A 53 -26.16 13.89 -1.18
N LEU A 54 -26.96 12.85 -0.88
CA LEU A 54 -27.47 11.92 -1.88
C LEU A 54 -29.01 11.89 -1.79
N ALA A 55 -29.67 12.25 -2.89
CA ALA A 55 -31.13 12.16 -2.96
C ALA A 55 -31.59 10.70 -2.93
N LYS A 56 -32.76 10.44 -2.33
CA LYS A 56 -33.35 9.10 -2.26
C LYS A 56 -33.54 8.50 -3.66
N GLY A 57 -33.22 7.22 -3.79
CA GLY A 57 -33.25 6.45 -5.03
C GLY A 57 -31.94 6.48 -5.82
N ASN A 58 -31.01 7.38 -5.48
CA ASN A 58 -29.71 7.47 -6.14
C ASN A 58 -28.68 6.52 -5.50
N LYS A 59 -27.55 6.39 -6.20
CA LYS A 59 -26.40 5.57 -5.80
C LYS A 59 -25.13 6.39 -5.87
N GLN A 60 -24.15 6.04 -5.05
CA GLN A 60 -22.83 6.63 -5.04
C GLN A 60 -21.75 5.56 -5.14
N ALA A 61 -20.86 5.70 -6.10
CA ALA A 61 -19.67 4.87 -6.21
C ALA A 61 -18.50 5.48 -5.40
N PHE A 62 -17.82 4.63 -4.65
CA PHE A 62 -16.64 4.93 -3.86
C PHE A 62 -15.41 4.22 -4.43
N ILE A 63 -14.25 4.85 -4.27
CA ILE A 63 -12.94 4.32 -4.63
C ILE A 63 -12.13 4.24 -3.34
N ALA A 64 -11.54 3.07 -3.11
CA ALA A 64 -10.58 2.84 -2.03
C ALA A 64 -9.16 2.91 -2.58
N THR A 65 -8.33 3.76 -1.99
CA THR A 65 -6.91 3.89 -2.34
C THR A 65 -6.06 3.44 -1.16
N GLY A 66 -5.24 2.42 -1.39
CA GLY A 66 -4.25 1.93 -0.43
C GLY A 66 -2.94 2.69 -0.58
N TYR A 67 -2.32 3.02 0.56
CA TYR A 67 -1.01 3.66 0.64
C TYR A 67 -0.02 2.70 1.31
N TYR A 68 1.13 2.50 0.67
CA TYR A 68 2.12 1.50 1.06
C TYR A 68 3.37 2.15 1.68
N SER A 69 4.14 1.35 2.41
CA SER A 69 5.34 1.77 3.14
C SER A 69 6.49 2.26 2.26
N ASP A 70 6.45 1.98 0.95
CA ASP A 70 7.39 2.52 -0.03
C ASP A 70 6.97 3.91 -0.56
N GLY A 71 5.87 4.46 -0.04
CA GLY A 71 5.30 5.73 -0.48
C GLY A 71 4.42 5.61 -1.73
N SER A 72 4.27 4.42 -2.32
CA SER A 72 3.36 4.20 -3.45
C SER A 72 1.89 4.15 -3.00
N SER A 73 0.98 4.37 -3.95
CA SER A 73 -0.46 4.24 -3.72
C SER A 73 -1.13 3.49 -4.86
N MET A 74 -2.12 2.65 -4.54
CA MET A 74 -2.85 1.85 -5.54
C MET A 74 -4.36 1.84 -5.24
N VAL A 75 -5.17 1.90 -6.30
CA VAL A 75 -6.61 1.66 -6.18
C VAL A 75 -6.87 0.19 -5.84
N LEU A 76 -7.61 -0.06 -4.77
CA LEU A 76 -8.00 -1.40 -4.32
C LEU A 76 -9.27 -1.85 -5.04
N ALA A 77 -9.13 -2.26 -6.31
CA ALA A 77 -10.27 -2.56 -7.19
C ALA A 77 -11.06 -3.83 -6.79
N ASP A 78 -10.39 -4.82 -6.19
CA ASP A 78 -10.94 -6.17 -5.95
C ASP A 78 -11.44 -6.39 -4.50
N LEU A 79 -11.89 -5.32 -3.84
CA LEU A 79 -12.48 -5.43 -2.50
C LEU A 79 -13.81 -6.19 -2.56
N SER A 80 -14.01 -7.13 -1.64
CA SER A 80 -15.27 -7.87 -1.53
C SER A 80 -16.40 -6.98 -1.01
N LEU A 81 -17.65 -7.41 -1.20
CA LEU A 81 -18.82 -6.68 -0.69
C LEU A 81 -18.78 -6.49 0.83
N SER A 82 -18.27 -7.48 1.56
CA SER A 82 -18.20 -7.46 3.03
C SER A 82 -17.20 -6.45 3.60
N ALA A 83 -16.27 -5.96 2.78
CA ALA A 83 -15.36 -4.89 3.19
C ALA A 83 -16.12 -3.57 3.37
N TRP A 84 -17.19 -3.33 2.62
CA TRP A 84 -17.93 -2.07 2.65
C TRP A 84 -19.02 -2.10 3.72
N ARG A 85 -19.03 -1.09 4.60
CA ARG A 85 -19.95 -1.02 5.73
C ARG A 85 -20.60 0.36 5.83
N THR A 86 -21.78 0.39 6.45
CA THR A 86 -22.57 1.59 6.73
C THR A 86 -22.95 1.61 8.20
N SER A 87 -23.10 2.78 8.81
CA SER A 87 -23.55 2.90 10.20
C SER A 87 -25.03 2.55 10.39
N ASN A 88 -25.85 2.59 9.32
CA ASN A 88 -27.27 2.22 9.36
C ASN A 88 -27.76 1.76 7.98
N GLU A 89 -28.10 0.48 7.86
CA GLU A 89 -28.55 -0.15 6.62
C GLU A 89 -29.96 0.27 6.17
N GLU A 90 -30.82 0.76 7.06
CA GLU A 90 -32.16 1.26 6.70
C GLU A 90 -32.10 2.59 5.92
N ILE A 91 -31.07 3.41 6.21
CA ILE A 91 -30.83 4.70 5.54
C ILE A 91 -30.03 4.51 4.25
N GLY A 92 -29.11 3.53 4.21
CA GLY A 92 -28.47 3.11 2.97
C GLY A 92 -27.43 2.02 3.17
N PHE A 93 -27.17 1.27 2.10
CA PHE A 93 -26.52 -0.04 2.15
C PHE A 93 -25.67 -0.30 0.90
N PHE A 94 -24.82 -1.32 0.97
CA PHE A 94 -24.05 -1.83 -0.16
C PHE A 94 -24.68 -3.15 -0.65
N SER A 95 -25.07 -3.19 -1.93
CA SER A 95 -25.46 -4.44 -2.62
C SER A 95 -24.44 -4.88 -3.69
N LYS A 96 -23.49 -3.99 -3.99
CA LYS A 96 -22.35 -4.23 -4.87
C LYS A 96 -21.12 -3.59 -4.22
N PRO A 97 -19.92 -4.19 -4.33
CA PRO A 97 -18.71 -3.61 -3.77
C PRO A 97 -18.51 -2.16 -4.23
N GLY A 98 -18.21 -1.26 -3.29
CA GLY A 98 -17.95 0.15 -3.57
C GLY A 98 -19.15 0.97 -4.04
N VAL A 99 -20.35 0.40 -4.19
CA VAL A 99 -21.54 1.14 -4.66
C VAL A 99 -22.58 1.22 -3.55
N PHE A 100 -22.65 2.37 -2.91
CA PHE A 100 -23.63 2.70 -1.90
C PHE A 100 -24.98 3.05 -2.54
N SER A 101 -26.06 2.52 -1.99
CA SER A 101 -27.44 2.79 -2.40
C SER A 101 -28.23 3.36 -1.23
N THR A 102 -29.04 4.41 -1.46
CA THR A 102 -29.96 4.91 -0.43
C THR A 102 -31.06 3.89 -0.12
N GLY A 103 -31.42 3.78 1.14
CA GLY A 103 -32.54 2.98 1.62
C GLY A 103 -33.88 3.73 1.51
N ASN A 104 -34.89 3.22 2.25
CA ASN A 104 -36.23 3.80 2.24
C ASN A 104 -36.36 5.02 3.16
N THR A 105 -35.45 5.16 4.11
CA THR A 105 -35.45 6.23 5.12
C THR A 105 -34.39 7.27 4.79
N THR A 106 -34.70 8.55 5.04
CA THR A 106 -33.72 9.65 4.94
C THR A 106 -32.96 9.81 6.25
N GLY A 107 -31.67 10.14 6.17
CA GLY A 107 -30.87 10.47 7.35
C GLY A 107 -29.40 10.64 7.02
N GLU A 108 -28.57 10.65 8.07
CA GLU A 108 -27.12 10.70 7.94
C GLU A 108 -26.52 9.34 8.29
N VAL A 109 -25.57 8.89 7.48
CA VAL A 109 -24.81 7.67 7.72
C VAL A 109 -23.34 7.89 7.40
N ALA A 110 -22.51 7.13 8.09
CA ALA A 110 -21.10 7.02 7.79
C ALA A 110 -20.83 5.73 7.02
N VAL A 111 -19.92 5.82 6.04
CA VAL A 111 -19.45 4.70 5.22
C VAL A 111 -18.04 4.34 5.67
N TYR A 112 -17.77 3.04 5.77
CA TYR A 112 -16.50 2.49 6.23
C TYR A 112 -16.02 1.36 5.30
N LEU A 113 -14.71 1.08 5.40
CA LEU A 113 -14.01 -0.04 4.80
C LEU A 113 -13.34 -0.90 5.87
#